data_AF-A0A849BWS0-F1
#
_entry.id   AF-A0A849BWS0-F1
#
_cell.length_a   1.000
_cell.length_b   1.000
_cell.length_c   1.000
_cell.angle_alpha   90.00
_cell.angle_beta   90.00
_cell.angle_gamma   90.00
#
_symmetry.space_group_name_H-M   'P 1'
#
loop_
_entity.id
_entity.type
_entity.pdbx_description
1 polymer ?
#
loop_
_entity_poly.entity_id
_entity_poly.type
_entity_poly.pdbx_seq_one_letter_code
_entity_poly.pdbx_strand_id
1 'polypeptide(L)'
;HHLAATAGRAGVRAYAEHRAHELRERYAPEVRAAGPEVTARARALAGALGRDGFAASARPVDTGTGVAAVQLCQGRCPVQHAAAAFPELCEAETQAFSELLGVGTRRLATLGAGGRVCTTHVPTAPPDHDRPAQHHPAQHGTTTSGGPRRAPGPAARRTPSSPEGPRG
;
A
#
# COMPACT_ATOMS: atom_id res chain seq x y z
N HIS A 1 11.98 -1.19 24.48
CA HIS A 1 11.36 -2.46 24.91
C HIS A 1 10.15 -2.30 25.85
N HIS A 2 9.85 -1.12 26.41
CA HIS A 2 8.73 -0.91 27.35
C HIS A 2 7.32 -0.89 26.69
N LEU A 3 7.18 -0.33 25.49
CA LEU A 3 5.89 -0.19 24.79
C LEU A 3 5.21 -1.53 24.46
N ALA A 4 5.95 -2.51 23.93
CA ALA A 4 5.39 -3.83 23.65
C ALA A 4 5.02 -4.63 24.91
N ALA A 5 5.78 -4.46 25.99
CA ALA A 5 5.56 -5.17 27.25
C ALA A 5 4.34 -4.65 28.03
N THR A 6 3.90 -3.41 27.77
CA THR A 6 2.79 -2.77 28.52
C THR A 6 1.53 -2.52 27.70
N ALA A 7 1.63 -2.38 26.37
CA ALA A 7 0.48 -2.02 25.52
C ALA A 7 0.15 -3.06 24.42
N GLY A 8 0.99 -4.10 24.26
CA GLY A 8 0.84 -5.10 23.19
C GLY A 8 0.97 -4.51 21.78
N ARG A 9 0.77 -5.34 20.74
CA ARG A 9 0.85 -4.89 19.33
C ARG A 9 -0.19 -3.81 18.99
N ALA A 10 -1.38 -3.89 19.57
CA ALA A 10 -2.43 -2.89 19.38
C ALA A 10 -1.99 -1.50 19.89
N GLY A 11 -1.34 -1.44 21.05
CA GLY A 11 -0.80 -0.19 21.58
C GLY A 11 0.34 0.38 20.74
N VAL A 12 1.20 -0.47 20.18
CA VAL A 12 2.24 -0.04 19.23
C VAL A 12 1.64 0.59 17.98
N ARG A 13 0.60 -0.03 17.40
CA ARG A 13 -0.12 0.52 16.25
C ARG A 13 -0.78 1.86 16.58
N ALA A 14 -1.51 1.96 17.69
CA ALA A 14 -2.14 3.21 18.11
C ALA A 14 -1.11 4.34 18.31
N TYR A 15 0.04 4.04 18.91
CA TYR A 15 1.14 4.99 19.04
C TYR A 15 1.72 5.41 17.69
N ALA A 16 1.92 4.46 16.77
CA ALA A 16 2.40 4.75 15.42
C ALA A 16 1.44 5.65 14.65
N GLU A 17 0.13 5.37 14.71
CA GLU A 17 -0.93 6.18 14.10
C GLU A 17 -1.00 7.59 14.69
N HIS A 18 -0.90 7.71 16.02
CA HIS A 18 -0.83 9.02 16.70
C HIS A 18 0.38 9.83 16.23
N ARG A 19 1.58 9.23 16.19
CA ARG A 19 2.76 9.94 15.67
C ARG A 19 2.61 10.34 14.21
N ALA A 20 2.02 9.49 13.39
CA ALA A 20 1.77 9.77 11.98
C ALA A 20 0.73 10.89 11.80
N HIS A 21 -0.25 11.01 12.71
CA HIS A 21 -1.18 12.14 12.78
C HIS A 21 -0.45 13.46 13.08
N GLU A 22 0.37 13.50 14.14
CA GLU A 22 1.15 14.69 14.50
C GLU A 22 2.07 15.15 13.36
N LEU A 23 2.70 14.20 12.68
CA LEU A 23 3.52 14.46 11.50
C LEU A 23 2.70 15.11 10.36
N ARG A 24 1.50 14.58 10.09
CA ARG A 24 0.60 15.11 9.04
C ARG A 24 0.20 16.53 9.36
N GLU A 25 -0.33 16.77 10.55
CA GLU A 25 -0.79 18.10 10.97
C GLU A 25 0.33 19.14 10.85
N ARG A 26 1.54 18.79 11.30
CA ARG A 26 2.70 19.67 11.24
C ARG A 26 3.09 20.06 9.81
N TYR A 27 3.12 19.10 8.88
CA TYR A 27 3.65 19.34 7.53
C TYR A 27 2.58 19.72 6.50
N ALA A 28 1.31 19.46 6.78
CA ALA A 28 0.23 19.69 5.82
C ALA A 28 0.13 21.16 5.32
N PRO A 29 0.32 22.21 6.14
CA PRO A 29 0.25 23.59 5.66
C PRO A 29 1.26 23.87 4.52
N GLU A 30 2.50 23.44 4.69
CA GLU A 30 3.56 23.67 3.70
C GLU A 30 3.40 22.80 2.46
N VAL A 31 3.01 21.54 2.66
CA VAL A 31 2.75 20.62 1.54
C VAL A 31 1.56 21.09 0.71
N ARG A 32 0.51 21.65 1.33
CA ARG A 32 -0.62 22.25 0.60
C ARG A 32 -0.22 23.54 -0.12
N ALA A 33 0.61 24.38 0.51
CA ALA A 33 1.08 25.63 -0.11
C ALA A 33 1.93 25.39 -1.38
N ALA A 34 2.52 24.21 -1.54
CA ALA A 34 3.27 23.82 -2.74
C ALA A 34 2.39 23.61 -3.99
N GLY A 35 1.06 23.62 -3.85
CA GLY A 35 0.12 23.50 -4.97
C GLY A 35 -0.22 22.05 -5.35
N PRO A 36 -0.85 21.84 -6.52
CA PRO A 36 -1.41 20.54 -6.90
C PRO A 36 -0.37 19.53 -7.42
N GLU A 37 0.83 19.99 -7.79
CA GLU A 37 1.82 19.14 -8.44
C GLU A 37 2.56 18.27 -7.41
N VAL A 38 2.54 16.95 -7.62
CA VAL A 38 3.03 15.96 -6.64
C VAL A 38 4.52 16.09 -6.37
N THR A 39 5.34 16.41 -7.38
CA THR A 39 6.78 16.63 -7.21
C THR A 39 7.07 17.83 -6.31
N ALA A 40 6.31 18.92 -6.45
CA ALA A 40 6.42 20.13 -5.65
C ALA A 40 6.01 19.83 -4.20
N ARG A 41 4.90 19.11 -4.00
CA ARG A 41 4.47 18.62 -2.68
C ARG A 41 5.53 17.71 -2.03
N ALA A 42 6.12 16.79 -2.78
CA ALA A 42 7.17 15.89 -2.30
C ALA A 42 8.46 16.65 -1.93
N ARG A 43 8.83 17.68 -2.70
CA ARG A 43 9.96 18.58 -2.38
C ARG A 43 9.67 19.41 -1.12
N ALA A 44 8.46 19.94 -0.98
CA ALA A 44 8.06 20.67 0.22
C ALA A 44 8.10 19.78 1.46
N LEU A 45 7.57 18.55 1.36
CA LEU A 45 7.64 17.56 2.43
C LEU A 45 9.10 17.21 2.80
N ALA A 46 9.98 17.02 1.82
CA ALA A 46 11.40 16.78 2.07
C ALA A 46 12.06 17.98 2.79
N GLY A 47 11.72 19.21 2.39
CA GLY A 47 12.19 20.42 3.08
C GLY A 47 11.73 20.50 4.53
N ALA A 48 10.46 20.17 4.79
CA ALA A 48 9.90 20.16 6.14
C ALA A 48 10.54 19.11 7.04
N LEU A 49 10.69 17.88 6.54
CA LEU A 49 11.45 16.83 7.22
C LEU A 49 12.90 17.28 7.49
N GLY A 50 13.51 17.99 6.54
CA GLY A 50 14.86 18.55 6.69
C GLY A 50 14.99 19.47 7.91
N ARG A 51 14.01 20.37 8.11
CA ARG A 51 14.00 21.29 9.26
C ARG A 51 13.77 20.59 10.60
N ASP A 52 13.05 19.47 10.58
CA ASP A 52 12.86 18.62 11.76
C ASP A 52 14.05 17.66 12.00
N GLY A 53 15.19 17.90 11.33
CA GLY A 53 16.45 17.21 11.59
C GLY A 53 16.67 15.92 10.80
N PHE A 54 15.74 15.55 9.92
CA PHE A 54 15.95 14.44 9.00
C PHE A 54 16.94 14.83 7.91
N ALA A 55 17.78 13.90 7.47
CA ALA A 55 18.55 14.07 6.24
C ALA A 55 17.64 13.73 5.05
N ALA A 56 16.75 14.65 4.68
CA ALA A 56 15.67 14.40 3.72
C ALA A 56 15.93 15.00 2.32
N SER A 57 15.48 14.30 1.28
CA SER A 57 15.52 14.80 -0.09
C SER A 57 14.42 14.19 -0.96
N ALA A 58 13.97 14.93 -1.97
CA ALA A 58 13.10 14.43 -3.03
C ALA A 58 13.83 14.53 -4.37
N ARG A 59 13.85 13.43 -5.13
CA ARG A 59 14.54 13.35 -6.43
C ARG A 59 13.61 12.71 -7.46
N PRO A 60 13.36 13.36 -8.62
CA PRO A 60 12.70 12.70 -9.74
C PRO A 60 13.48 11.46 -10.16
N VAL A 61 12.78 10.40 -10.55
CA VAL A 61 13.36 9.19 -11.11
C VAL A 61 12.59 8.77 -12.34
N ASP A 62 13.32 8.30 -13.35
CA ASP A 62 12.74 7.56 -14.46
C ASP A 62 12.65 6.09 -14.04
N THR A 63 11.46 5.52 -14.17
CA THR A 63 11.19 4.11 -13.85
C THR A 63 11.42 3.19 -15.06
N GLY A 64 11.67 3.75 -16.25
CA GLY A 64 11.79 3.01 -17.51
C GLY A 64 10.46 2.44 -18.00
N THR A 65 9.36 2.65 -17.25
CA THR A 65 8.01 2.14 -17.57
C THR A 65 7.08 3.25 -18.09
N GLY A 66 7.61 4.45 -18.34
CA GLY A 66 6.84 5.62 -18.78
C GLY A 66 6.09 6.35 -17.66
N VAL A 67 6.11 5.83 -16.42
CA VAL A 67 5.50 6.50 -15.26
C VAL A 67 6.53 7.34 -14.55
N ALA A 68 6.36 8.66 -14.60
CA ALA A 68 7.17 9.60 -13.84
C ALA A 68 6.96 9.38 -12.33
N ALA A 69 8.06 9.43 -11.57
CA ALA A 69 8.00 9.27 -10.13
C ALA A 69 9.06 10.13 -9.42
N VAL A 70 8.89 10.24 -8.11
CA VAL A 70 9.84 10.86 -7.18
C VAL A 70 10.23 9.83 -6.14
N GLN A 71 11.51 9.78 -5.81
CA GLN A 71 12.00 9.11 -4.61
C GLN A 71 12.14 10.14 -3.49
N LEU A 72 11.35 9.96 -2.44
CA LEU A 72 11.49 10.69 -1.18
C LEU A 72 12.41 9.86 -0.27
N CYS A 73 13.58 10.39 0.04
CA CYS A 73 14.59 9.73 0.85
C CYS A 73 14.70 10.42 2.21
N GLN A 74 14.82 9.65 3.29
CA GLN A 74 15.03 10.14 4.66
C GLN A 74 16.18 9.39 5.34
N GLY A 75 17.19 10.13 5.81
CA GLY A 75 18.21 9.66 6.74
C GLY A 75 17.98 10.20 8.16
N ARG A 76 18.70 9.65 9.13
CA ARG A 76 18.67 10.07 10.56
C ARG A 76 17.28 10.01 11.20
N CYS A 77 16.53 8.93 10.94
CA CYS A 77 15.21 8.76 11.54
C CYS A 77 15.32 8.70 13.08
N PRO A 78 14.62 9.59 13.81
CA PRO A 78 14.73 9.68 15.28
C PRO A 78 14.21 8.44 15.99
N VAL A 79 13.36 7.64 15.32
CA VAL A 79 12.80 6.39 15.86
C VAL A 79 13.43 5.15 15.24
N GLN A 80 14.58 5.25 14.57
CA GLN A 80 15.21 4.12 13.86
C GLN A 80 15.31 2.85 14.72
N HIS A 81 15.84 2.96 15.94
CA HIS A 81 15.99 1.80 16.83
C HIS A 81 14.64 1.20 17.24
N ALA A 82 13.62 2.02 17.47
CA ALA A 82 12.27 1.53 17.75
C ALA A 82 11.64 0.87 16.52
N ALA A 83 11.83 1.46 15.34
CA ALA A 83 11.32 0.95 14.07
C ALA A 83 11.93 -0.40 13.66
N ALA A 84 13.13 -0.73 14.16
CA ALA A 84 13.71 -2.06 13.98
C ALA A 84 12.92 -3.16 14.71
N ALA A 85 12.35 -2.83 15.87
CA ALA A 85 11.49 -3.75 16.63
C ALA A 85 10.01 -3.63 16.25
N PHE A 86 9.59 -2.46 15.73
CA PHE A 86 8.19 -2.11 15.48
C PHE A 86 8.03 -1.46 14.09
N PRO A 87 7.96 -2.27 13.02
CA PRO A 87 7.80 -1.78 11.65
C PRO A 87 6.53 -0.95 11.41
N GLU A 88 5.51 -1.09 12.27
CA GLU A 88 4.26 -0.33 12.24
C GLU A 88 4.52 1.19 12.25
N LEU A 89 5.62 1.64 12.87
CA LEU A 89 6.06 3.03 12.86
C LEU A 89 6.38 3.54 11.44
N CYS A 90 7.05 2.71 10.63
CA CYS A 90 7.38 3.04 9.25
C CYS A 90 6.16 2.94 8.33
N GLU A 91 5.28 1.97 8.60
CA GLU A 91 4.03 1.79 7.85
C GLU A 91 3.09 2.99 8.04
N ALA A 92 2.84 3.39 9.28
CA ALA A 92 2.00 4.55 9.59
C ALA A 92 2.56 5.85 8.99
N GLU A 93 3.88 6.04 9.00
CA GLU A 93 4.50 7.19 8.34
C GLU A 93 4.32 7.16 6.81
N THR A 94 4.42 5.97 6.19
CA THR A 94 4.20 5.82 4.74
C THR A 94 2.75 6.14 4.36
N GLN A 95 1.79 5.72 5.19
CA GLN A 95 0.39 6.08 5.03
C GLN A 95 0.20 7.60 5.15
N ALA A 96 0.79 8.22 6.16
CA ALA A 96 0.76 9.68 6.33
C ALA A 96 1.33 10.43 5.12
N PHE A 97 2.42 9.95 4.52
CA PHE A 97 2.96 10.55 3.30
C PHE A 97 2.02 10.40 2.11
N SER A 98 1.36 9.25 1.96
CA SER A 98 0.39 9.04 0.89
C SER A 98 -0.75 10.06 0.97
N GLU A 99 -1.25 10.30 2.18
CA GLU A 99 -2.30 11.29 2.43
C GLU A 99 -1.82 12.73 2.23
N LEU A 100 -0.62 13.06 2.73
CA LEU A 100 -0.02 14.39 2.54
C LEU A 100 0.26 14.71 1.07
N LEU A 101 0.57 13.72 0.25
CA LEU A 101 0.91 13.91 -1.17
C LEU A 101 -0.29 13.69 -2.09
N GLY A 102 -1.36 13.07 -1.60
CA GLY A 102 -2.57 12.76 -2.36
C GLY A 102 -2.41 11.62 -3.35
N VAL A 103 -1.37 10.79 -3.21
CA VAL A 103 -1.07 9.65 -4.09
C VAL A 103 -0.64 8.43 -3.28
N GLY A 104 -0.91 7.23 -3.77
CA GLY A 104 -0.45 6.00 -3.14
C GLY A 104 1.08 5.90 -3.19
N THR A 105 1.74 5.87 -2.03
CA THR A 105 3.20 5.74 -1.96
C THR A 105 3.60 4.33 -1.53
N ARG A 106 4.85 3.95 -1.85
CA ARG A 106 5.42 2.67 -1.43
C ARG A 106 6.80 2.87 -0.83
N ARG A 107 6.99 2.37 0.38
CA ARG A 107 8.32 2.30 1.01
C ARG A 107 9.12 1.16 0.37
N LEU A 108 10.28 1.50 -0.19
CA LEU A 108 11.20 0.54 -0.83
C LEU A 108 12.29 0.06 0.12
N ALA A 109 12.74 0.94 1.02
CA ALA A 109 13.78 0.64 2.01
C ALA A 109 13.49 1.39 3.32
N THR A 110 13.92 0.83 4.44
CA THR A 110 13.83 1.48 5.75
C THR A 110 15.14 1.34 6.52
N LEU A 111 15.48 2.38 7.29
CA LEU A 111 16.57 2.34 8.26
C LEU A 111 16.33 1.29 9.35
N GLY A 112 15.06 1.06 9.73
CA GLY A 112 14.68 0.06 10.74
C GLY A 112 14.97 -1.37 10.29
N ALA A 113 14.85 -1.68 9.01
CA ALA A 113 15.20 -2.98 8.44
C ALA A 113 16.70 -3.10 8.05
N GLY A 114 17.57 -2.19 8.50
CA GLY A 114 19.00 -2.20 8.19
C GLY A 114 19.39 -1.54 6.88
N GLY A 115 18.48 -0.84 6.20
CA GLY A 115 18.81 0.02 5.06
C GLY A 115 19.67 1.21 5.49
N ARG A 116 20.36 1.84 4.53
CA ARG A 116 21.16 3.06 4.78
C ARG A 116 20.34 4.35 4.77
N VAL A 117 19.17 4.31 4.14
CA VAL A 117 18.25 5.43 3.98
C VAL A 117 16.85 4.86 3.83
N CYS A 118 15.85 5.51 4.45
CA CYS A 118 14.46 5.19 4.13
C CYS A 118 14.15 5.76 2.74
N THR A 119 13.66 4.93 1.83
CA THR A 119 13.35 5.34 0.45
C THR A 119 11.87 5.08 0.19
N THR A 120 11.15 6.10 -0.27
CA THR A 120 9.73 6.05 -0.58
C THR A 120 9.52 6.42 -2.05
N HIS A 121 8.91 5.51 -2.80
CA HIS A 121 8.46 5.76 -4.15
C HIS A 121 7.14 6.51 -4.14
N VAL A 122 7.10 7.64 -4.85
CA VAL A 122 5.95 8.52 -5.01
C VAL A 122 5.66 8.64 -6.51
N PRO A 123 4.58 8.03 -7.03
CA PRO A 123 4.19 8.20 -8.42
C PRO A 123 3.73 9.65 -8.64
N THR A 124 4.16 10.29 -9.73
CA THR A 124 3.80 11.69 -10.06
C THR A 124 2.90 11.83 -11.27
N ALA A 125 2.79 10.79 -12.09
CA ALA A 125 1.67 10.60 -13.00
C ALA A 125 0.63 9.70 -12.33
N PRO A 126 -0.68 9.90 -12.58
CA PRO A 126 -1.66 8.89 -12.22
C PRO A 126 -1.23 7.57 -12.88
N PRO A 127 -1.15 6.45 -12.14
CA PRO A 127 -1.16 5.16 -12.82
C PRO A 127 -2.43 5.11 -13.67
N ASP A 128 -2.37 4.56 -14.89
CA ASP A 128 -3.53 4.28 -15.74
C ASP A 128 -4.45 3.22 -15.09
N HIS A 129 -4.97 3.50 -13.89
CA HIS A 129 -5.92 2.67 -13.18
C HIS A 129 -7.37 3.04 -13.52
N ASP A 130 -7.58 4.02 -14.39
CA ASP A 130 -8.90 4.46 -14.88
C ASP A 130 -9.17 4.03 -16.33
N ARG A 131 -8.60 2.90 -16.75
CA ARG A 131 -9.23 2.12 -17.83
C ARG A 131 -10.15 1.10 -17.15
N PRO A 132 -11.45 1.38 -16.97
CA PRO A 132 -12.40 0.34 -16.59
C PRO A 132 -12.18 -0.83 -17.54
N ALA A 133 -11.99 -2.02 -16.97
CA ALA A 133 -11.94 -3.26 -17.74
C ALA A 133 -13.08 -3.19 -18.75
N GLN A 134 -12.73 -3.18 -20.04
CA GLN A 134 -13.70 -3.16 -21.11
C GLN A 134 -14.60 -4.38 -20.89
N HIS A 135 -15.78 -4.15 -20.32
CA HIS A 135 -16.90 -5.08 -20.39
C HIS A 135 -17.20 -5.13 -21.88
N HIS A 136 -16.58 -6.08 -22.58
CA HIS A 136 -17.07 -6.51 -23.86
C HIS A 136 -18.49 -6.98 -23.57
N PRO A 137 -19.53 -6.27 -24.05
CA PRO A 137 -20.88 -6.76 -23.84
C PRO A 137 -20.93 -8.11 -24.52
N ALA A 138 -21.18 -9.16 -23.73
CA ALA A 138 -21.55 -10.45 -24.27
C ALA A 138 -22.78 -10.20 -25.14
N GLN A 139 -22.57 -10.25 -26.45
CA GLN A 139 -23.61 -10.08 -27.44
C GLN A 139 -24.56 -11.27 -27.24
N HIS A 140 -25.70 -11.00 -26.60
CA HIS A 140 -26.82 -11.90 -26.56
C HIS A 140 -27.37 -12.04 -27.98
N GLY A 141 -26.87 -13.04 -28.70
CA GLY A 141 -27.52 -13.56 -29.90
C GLY A 141 -28.74 -14.38 -29.49
N THR A 142 -29.90 -13.72 -29.46
CA THR A 142 -31.22 -14.33 -29.28
C THR A 142 -31.53 -15.35 -30.39
N THR A 143 -31.71 -16.59 -29.94
CA THR A 143 -32.59 -17.67 -30.41
C THR A 143 -33.30 -17.53 -31.77
N THR A 144 -33.12 -18.53 -32.64
CA THR A 144 -34.22 -19.04 -33.48
C THR A 144 -34.29 -20.56 -33.38
N SER A 145 -35.50 -21.02 -33.15
CA SER A 145 -35.99 -22.37 -32.83
C SER A 145 -35.86 -23.38 -33.97
N GLY A 146 -35.52 -24.63 -33.63
CA GLY A 146 -35.57 -25.76 -34.56
C GLY A 146 -35.63 -27.13 -33.88
N GLY A 147 -36.78 -27.43 -33.25
CA GLY A 147 -37.47 -28.74 -33.17
C GLY A 147 -36.76 -30.04 -32.71
N PRO A 148 -37.50 -30.98 -32.07
CA PRO A 148 -36.92 -31.95 -31.13
C PRO A 148 -36.74 -33.35 -31.72
N ARG A 149 -35.89 -34.19 -31.09
CA ARG A 149 -36.13 -35.65 -31.02
C ARG A 149 -35.40 -36.36 -29.85
N ARG A 150 -36.26 -36.84 -28.94
CA ARG A 150 -36.24 -38.13 -28.20
C ARG A 150 -35.08 -38.45 -27.23
N ALA A 151 -35.45 -38.50 -25.95
CA ALA A 151 -34.93 -39.38 -24.89
C ALA A 151 -35.46 -40.85 -25.14
N PRO A 152 -35.09 -41.91 -24.36
CA PRO A 152 -34.55 -41.88 -22.99
C PRO A 152 -33.54 -42.99 -22.61
N GLY A 153 -33.02 -42.91 -21.37
CA GLY A 153 -32.39 -44.05 -20.68
C GLY A 153 -31.77 -43.65 -19.34
N PRO A 154 -32.26 -44.14 -18.18
CA PRO A 154 -31.83 -43.66 -16.88
C PRO A 154 -30.84 -44.59 -16.14
N ALA A 155 -30.19 -43.95 -15.15
CA ALA A 155 -29.75 -44.47 -13.86
C ALA A 155 -28.51 -45.38 -13.79
N ALA A 156 -27.47 -44.88 -13.10
CA ALA A 156 -27.16 -45.40 -11.77
C ALA A 156 -26.24 -44.44 -11.00
N ARG A 157 -26.71 -43.96 -9.86
CA ARG A 157 -25.87 -43.47 -8.76
C ARG A 157 -25.23 -44.68 -8.10
N ARG A 158 -23.95 -44.59 -7.73
CA ARG A 158 -23.39 -45.33 -6.60
C ARG A 158 -22.61 -44.34 -5.74
N THR A 159 -23.13 -44.14 -4.54
CA THR A 159 -22.52 -43.43 -3.41
C THR A 159 -21.36 -44.24 -2.82
N PRO A 160 -20.45 -43.58 -2.09
CA PRO A 160 -19.29 -44.21 -1.47
C PRO A 160 -19.67 -44.88 -0.13
N SER A 161 -19.02 -46.00 0.19
CA SER A 161 -19.08 -46.64 1.51
C SER A 161 -17.66 -46.95 2.01
N SER A 162 -17.16 -46.10 2.91
CA SER A 162 -16.16 -46.37 3.96
C SER A 162 -16.42 -45.29 5.02
N PRO A 163 -16.52 -45.62 6.32
CA PRO A 163 -15.39 -46.19 7.05
C PRO A 163 -15.77 -47.19 8.18
N GLU A 164 -14.86 -48.08 8.53
CA GLU A 164 -14.82 -48.68 9.88
C GLU A 164 -13.37 -48.77 10.35
N GLY A 165 -13.07 -48.06 11.42
CA GLY A 165 -11.87 -48.26 12.24
C GLY A 165 -12.13 -49.30 13.35
N PRO A 166 -11.43 -49.23 14.48
CA PRO A 166 -10.22 -50.03 14.73
C PRO A 166 -10.42 -51.06 15.85
N ARG A 167 -9.68 -52.18 15.85
CA ARG A 167 -9.43 -53.03 17.03
C ARG A 167 -8.12 -53.80 16.89
N GLY A 168 -7.30 -53.80 17.94
CA GLY A 168 -6.17 -54.72 18.13
C GLY A 168 -4.91 -54.00 18.55
#